data_AF-A0A257JIA9-F1
#
_entry.id   AF-A0A257JIA9-F1
#
_cell.length_a   1.000
_cell.length_b   1.000
_cell.length_c   1.000
_cell.angle_alpha   90.00
_cell.angle_beta   90.00
_cell.angle_gamma   90.00
#
_symmetry.space_group_name_H-M   'P 1'
#
loop_
_entity.id
_entity.type
_entity.pdbx_description
1 polymer ?
#
loop_
_entity_poly.entity_id
_entity_poly.type
_entity_poly.pdbx_seq_one_letter_code
_entity_poly.pdbx_strand_id
1 'polypeptide(L)'
;PAIIEQAGSSLPQLVDHAAAGLSNARTAAEVLEAKDIATFAYDAAKRAARLAKAKNAHDELIAAAHRAQADALEIEARAKRRLADEYDSAQERGEIAGHGGGRNFKFGGDNLEITASDIGLRSDEIHEARVIRDAENADPGIVRRTLDEKLSRGEEPTRTALRKMVVDAAMRGLRPQRKPSRRNPLYVPPTPEQAAWQHVTGTFRAFAEWATDDNLALSREGMREARAGPFHHLDVKAIAQGAECFIKIKEWFDA
;
A
#
# COMPACT_ATOMS: atom_id res chain seq x y z
N PRO A 1 29.40 -0.93 -24.93
CA PRO A 1 30.41 -1.09 -23.87
C PRO A 1 30.64 0.23 -23.10
N ALA A 2 31.23 1.27 -23.72
CA ALA A 2 31.61 2.52 -23.04
C ALA A 2 30.46 3.32 -22.40
N ILE A 3 29.30 3.43 -23.08
CA ILE A 3 28.13 4.16 -22.54
C ILE A 3 27.54 3.46 -21.30
N ILE A 4 27.64 2.12 -21.25
CA ILE A 4 27.12 1.31 -20.13
C ILE A 4 28.05 1.42 -18.92
N GLU A 5 29.37 1.45 -19.15
CA GLU A 5 30.35 1.70 -18.09
C GLU A 5 30.26 3.13 -17.53
N GLN A 6 30.07 4.14 -18.39
CA GLN A 6 29.83 5.51 -17.92
C GLN A 6 28.54 5.60 -17.09
N ALA A 7 27.45 4.96 -17.50
CA ALA A 7 26.23 4.89 -16.71
C ALA A 7 26.43 4.14 -15.38
N GLY A 8 27.20 3.03 -15.38
CA GLY A 8 27.55 2.31 -14.16
C GLY A 8 28.37 3.14 -13.17
N SER A 9 29.23 4.03 -13.66
CA SER A 9 30.03 4.93 -12.82
C SER A 9 29.26 6.16 -12.30
N SER A 10 28.24 6.62 -13.02
CA SER A 10 27.48 7.83 -12.66
C SER A 10 26.29 7.56 -11.73
N LEU A 11 25.72 6.35 -11.74
CA LEU A 11 24.61 5.99 -10.87
C LEU A 11 24.97 6.05 -9.37
N PRO A 12 26.09 5.48 -8.90
CA PRO A 12 26.51 5.61 -7.51
C PRO A 12 26.70 7.08 -7.10
N GLN A 13 27.28 7.90 -7.98
CA GLN A 13 27.50 9.32 -7.71
C GLN A 13 26.18 10.09 -7.53
N LEU A 14 25.15 9.78 -8.33
CA LEU A 14 23.82 10.38 -8.17
C LEU A 14 23.15 9.98 -6.86
N VAL A 15 23.29 8.71 -6.46
CA VAL A 15 22.79 8.20 -5.18
C VAL A 15 23.52 8.85 -4.02
N ASP A 16 24.85 8.93 -4.06
CA ASP A 16 25.68 9.57 -3.03
C ASP A 16 25.35 11.06 -2.90
N HIS A 17 25.15 11.75 -4.03
CA HIS A 17 24.76 13.15 -4.04
C HIS A 17 23.37 13.36 -3.40
N ALA A 18 22.39 12.53 -3.74
CA ALA A 18 21.06 12.57 -3.13
C ALA A 18 21.11 12.26 -1.62
N ALA A 19 21.90 11.26 -1.21
CA ALA A 19 22.07 10.88 0.18
C ALA A 19 22.74 11.98 1.01
N ALA A 20 23.80 12.59 0.47
CA ALA A 20 24.51 13.71 1.09
C ALA A 20 23.60 14.95 1.17
N GLY A 21 22.89 15.28 0.09
CA GLY A 21 21.91 16.37 0.05
C GLY A 21 20.83 16.19 1.12
N LEU A 22 20.23 15.01 1.18
CA LEU A 22 19.20 14.72 2.20
C LEU A 22 19.74 14.77 3.62
N SER A 23 20.97 14.30 3.86
CA SER A 23 21.57 14.30 5.20
C SER A 23 21.93 15.71 5.67
N ASN A 24 22.31 16.59 4.75
CA ASN A 24 22.69 17.97 5.04
C ASN A 24 21.54 18.97 4.95
N ALA A 25 20.39 18.58 4.39
CA ALA A 25 19.24 19.46 4.20
C ALA A 25 18.74 20.04 5.53
N ARG A 26 18.62 21.36 5.58
CA ARG A 26 18.12 22.17 6.71
C ARG A 26 16.75 22.78 6.41
N THR A 27 16.35 22.80 5.15
CA THR A 27 15.08 23.39 4.69
C THR A 27 14.22 22.37 3.95
N ALA A 28 12.92 22.63 3.87
CA ALA A 28 11.99 21.81 3.08
C ALA A 28 12.35 21.79 1.59
N ALA A 29 12.86 22.91 1.06
CA ALA A 29 13.31 23.01 -0.32
C ALA A 29 14.48 22.06 -0.62
N GLU A 30 15.48 22.01 0.25
CA GLU A 30 16.62 21.07 0.11
C GLU A 30 16.19 19.60 0.26
N VAL A 31 15.17 19.31 1.08
CA VAL A 31 14.59 17.95 1.18
C VAL A 31 13.91 17.55 -0.13
N LEU A 32 13.17 18.47 -0.76
CA LEU A 32 12.53 18.24 -2.05
C LEU A 32 13.55 18.08 -3.17
N GLU A 33 14.60 18.90 -3.18
CA GLU A 33 15.70 18.76 -4.13
C GLU A 33 16.38 17.39 -4.01
N ALA A 34 16.69 16.94 -2.79
CA ALA A 34 17.26 15.62 -2.57
C ALA A 34 16.33 14.48 -3.02
N LYS A 35 15.01 14.62 -2.80
CA LYS A 35 13.98 13.69 -3.33
C LYS A 35 14.00 13.65 -4.86
N ASP A 36 14.09 14.79 -5.51
CA ASP A 36 14.07 14.88 -6.97
C ASP A 36 15.33 14.27 -7.60
N ILE A 37 16.50 14.49 -6.99
CA ILE A 37 17.76 13.83 -7.39
C ILE A 37 17.64 12.32 -7.21
N ALA A 38 17.09 11.84 -6.08
CA ALA A 38 16.86 10.42 -5.85
C ALA A 38 15.88 9.83 -6.88
N THR A 39 14.81 10.56 -7.21
CA THR A 39 13.84 10.18 -8.26
C THR A 39 14.52 10.01 -9.61
N PHE A 40 15.39 10.96 -9.97
CA PHE A 40 16.18 10.89 -11.18
C PHE A 40 17.16 9.71 -11.18
N ALA A 41 17.85 9.47 -10.06
CA ALA A 41 18.77 8.35 -9.90
C ALA A 41 18.06 7.00 -10.10
N TYR A 42 16.87 6.83 -9.52
CA TYR A 42 16.05 5.62 -9.72
C TYR A 42 15.67 5.42 -11.19
N ASP A 43 15.21 6.46 -11.88
CA ASP A 43 14.81 6.35 -13.28
C ASP A 43 16.00 6.07 -14.21
N ALA A 44 17.17 6.66 -13.90
CA ALA A 44 18.43 6.36 -14.59
C ALA A 44 18.85 4.89 -14.36
N ALA A 45 18.81 4.41 -13.11
CA ALA A 45 19.14 3.04 -12.77
C ALA A 45 18.20 2.03 -13.45
N LYS A 46 16.90 2.35 -13.51
CA LYS A 46 15.91 1.55 -14.24
C LYS A 46 16.17 1.47 -15.72
N ARG A 47 16.55 2.58 -16.36
CA ARG A 47 16.93 2.59 -17.78
C ARG A 47 18.21 1.78 -18.01
N ALA A 48 19.19 1.88 -17.11
CA ALA A 48 20.42 1.10 -17.18
C ALA A 48 20.15 -0.41 -17.06
N ALA A 49 19.32 -0.85 -16.10
CA ALA A 49 18.92 -2.25 -15.95
C ALA A 49 18.23 -2.79 -17.21
N ARG A 50 17.32 -2.03 -17.80
CA ARG A 50 16.64 -2.40 -19.06
C ARG A 50 17.62 -2.52 -20.23
N LEU A 51 18.56 -1.59 -20.34
CA LEU A 51 19.58 -1.63 -21.38
C LEU A 51 20.53 -2.82 -21.20
N ALA A 52 20.96 -3.09 -19.97
CA ALA A 52 21.79 -4.25 -19.63
C ALA A 52 21.09 -5.55 -20.06
N LYS A 53 19.80 -5.71 -19.71
CA LYS A 53 18.98 -6.84 -20.14
C LYS A 53 18.85 -6.93 -21.67
N ALA A 54 18.59 -5.82 -22.35
CA ALA A 54 18.48 -5.78 -23.81
C ALA A 54 19.79 -6.12 -24.54
N LYS A 55 20.93 -5.95 -23.87
CA LYS A 55 22.26 -6.27 -24.40
C LYS A 55 22.80 -7.63 -23.94
N ASN A 56 22.00 -8.43 -23.22
CA ASN A 56 22.44 -9.67 -22.57
C ASN A 56 23.73 -9.45 -21.76
N ALA A 57 23.81 -8.30 -21.09
CA ALA A 57 24.94 -7.97 -20.24
C ALA A 57 24.94 -8.88 -18.99
N HIS A 58 26.08 -8.99 -18.32
CA HIS A 58 26.25 -9.86 -17.16
C HIS A 58 25.29 -9.49 -16.01
N ASP A 59 24.85 -10.52 -15.27
CA ASP A 59 23.94 -10.38 -14.12
C ASP A 59 24.43 -9.40 -13.07
N GLU A 60 25.76 -9.22 -12.96
CA GLU A 60 26.40 -8.25 -12.07
C GLU A 60 25.97 -6.80 -12.37
N LEU A 61 25.82 -6.42 -13.64
CA LEU A 61 25.39 -5.07 -14.03
C LEU A 61 23.92 -4.84 -13.72
N ILE A 62 23.08 -5.86 -13.89
CA ILE A 62 21.67 -5.82 -13.51
C ILE A 62 21.55 -5.70 -12.00
N ALA A 63 22.31 -6.50 -11.24
CA ALA A 63 22.34 -6.43 -9.79
C ALA A 63 22.82 -5.06 -9.28
N ALA A 64 23.86 -4.48 -9.90
CA ALA A 64 24.33 -3.14 -9.56
C ALA A 64 23.25 -2.07 -9.83
N ALA A 65 22.53 -2.17 -10.95
CA ALA A 65 21.43 -1.26 -11.24
C ALA A 65 20.26 -1.45 -10.26
N HIS A 66 19.92 -2.68 -9.86
CA HIS A 66 18.91 -2.93 -8.84
C HIS A 66 19.32 -2.37 -7.48
N ARG A 67 20.59 -2.48 -7.07
CA ARG A 67 21.09 -1.84 -5.84
C ARG A 67 20.91 -0.32 -5.90
N ALA A 68 21.33 0.32 -6.99
CA ALA A 68 21.15 1.76 -7.16
C ALA A 68 19.67 2.18 -7.15
N GLN A 69 18.77 1.36 -7.73
CA GLN A 69 17.33 1.60 -7.62
C GLN A 69 16.85 1.52 -6.16
N ALA A 70 17.29 0.51 -5.40
CA ALA A 70 16.93 0.35 -4.00
C ALA A 70 17.42 1.53 -3.15
N ASP A 71 18.69 1.91 -3.28
CA ASP A 71 19.27 3.03 -2.52
C ASP A 71 18.52 4.34 -2.82
N ALA A 72 18.21 4.60 -4.09
CA ALA A 72 17.41 5.74 -4.50
C ALA A 72 16.00 5.73 -3.88
N LEU A 73 15.34 4.57 -3.83
CA LEU A 73 14.02 4.43 -3.20
C LEU A 73 14.08 4.62 -1.68
N GLU A 74 15.15 4.18 -1.00
CA GLU A 74 15.34 4.42 0.42
C GLU A 74 15.51 5.93 0.69
N ILE A 75 16.28 6.64 -0.14
CA ILE A 75 16.45 8.10 -0.05
C ILE A 75 15.12 8.82 -0.31
N GLU A 76 14.38 8.46 -1.36
CA GLU A 76 13.04 9.01 -1.64
C GLU A 76 12.11 8.83 -0.44
N ALA A 77 12.08 7.63 0.15
CA ALA A 77 11.23 7.33 1.30
C ALA A 77 11.62 8.18 2.52
N ARG A 78 12.92 8.33 2.81
CA ARG A 78 13.42 9.18 3.89
C ARG A 78 13.08 10.66 3.67
N ALA A 79 13.19 11.15 2.44
CA ALA A 79 12.82 12.52 2.09
C ALA A 79 11.31 12.75 2.26
N LYS A 80 10.48 11.80 1.80
CA LYS A 80 9.03 11.81 2.00
C LYS A 80 8.64 11.83 3.48
N ARG A 81 9.32 11.08 4.35
CA ARG A 81 9.08 11.15 5.80
C ARG A 81 9.32 12.54 6.36
N ARG A 82 10.48 13.12 6.07
CA ARG A 82 10.81 14.49 6.50
C ARG A 82 9.81 15.52 5.96
N LEU A 83 9.38 15.36 4.71
CA LEU A 83 8.36 16.20 4.11
C LEU A 83 7.03 16.12 4.88
N ALA A 84 6.58 14.92 5.26
CA ALA A 84 5.36 14.75 6.03
C ALA A 84 5.44 15.41 7.41
N ASP A 85 6.58 15.25 8.10
CA ASP A 85 6.81 15.86 9.42
C ASP A 85 6.80 17.38 9.36
N GLU A 86 7.51 17.98 8.38
CA GLU A 86 7.55 19.43 8.22
C GLU A 86 6.18 19.97 7.80
N TYR A 87 5.49 19.30 6.87
CA TYR A 87 4.18 19.72 6.41
C TYR A 87 3.15 19.69 7.55
N ASP A 88 3.12 18.62 8.36
CA ASP A 88 2.23 18.54 9.51
C ASP A 88 2.59 19.59 10.58
N SER A 89 3.88 19.84 10.81
CA SER A 89 4.34 20.91 11.72
C SER A 89 3.91 22.29 11.23
N ALA A 90 3.99 22.57 9.92
CA ALA A 90 3.52 23.81 9.32
C ALA A 90 1.99 23.96 9.42
N GLN A 91 1.24 22.86 9.34
CA GLN A 91 -0.21 22.87 9.64
C GLN A 91 -0.49 23.19 11.10
N GLU A 92 0.27 22.64 12.05
CA GLU A 92 0.12 22.92 13.48
C GLU A 92 0.45 24.37 13.84
N ARG A 93 1.44 24.97 13.17
CA ARG A 93 1.78 26.40 13.29
C ARG A 93 0.75 27.33 12.65
N GLY A 94 -0.18 26.80 11.85
CA GLY A 94 -1.17 27.57 11.12
C GLY A 94 -0.62 28.28 9.87
N GLU A 95 0.58 27.90 9.42
CA GLU A 95 1.20 28.42 8.19
C GLU A 95 0.54 27.83 6.93
N ILE A 96 0.04 26.59 7.04
CA ILE A 96 -0.66 25.87 5.98
C ILE A 96 -2.07 25.52 6.43
N ALA A 97 -3.02 25.55 5.49
CA ALA A 97 -4.40 25.15 5.69
C ALA A 97 -4.52 23.79 6.42
N GLY A 98 -5.26 23.75 7.53
CA GLY A 98 -5.47 22.57 8.35
C GLY A 98 -6.50 21.57 7.79
N HIS A 99 -6.72 20.47 8.51
CA HIS A 99 -7.62 19.41 8.06
C HIS A 99 -9.10 19.84 8.05
N GLY A 100 -9.69 19.85 6.84
CA GLY A 100 -11.09 20.21 6.58
C GLY A 100 -11.29 21.59 5.98
N GLY A 101 -10.21 22.37 5.74
CA GLY A 101 -10.28 23.76 5.31
C GLY A 101 -11.01 24.63 6.33
N GLY A 102 -10.85 25.94 6.28
CA GLY A 102 -11.59 26.86 7.14
C GLY A 102 -13.10 26.60 7.09
N ARG A 103 -13.63 25.84 8.05
CA ARG A 103 -15.06 25.51 8.20
C ARG A 103 -15.91 26.71 8.64
N ASN A 104 -15.37 27.92 8.52
CA ASN A 104 -16.00 29.16 8.95
C ASN A 104 -15.87 30.20 7.82
N PHE A 105 -17.03 30.57 7.26
CA PHE A 105 -17.34 31.81 6.55
C PHE A 105 -16.14 32.72 6.21
N LYS A 106 -15.61 32.62 4.99
CA LYS A 106 -14.59 33.57 4.52
C LYS A 106 -15.24 34.62 3.63
N PHE A 107 -15.26 35.86 4.11
CA PHE A 107 -15.52 37.06 3.32
C PHE A 107 -14.31 37.30 2.41
N GLY A 108 -14.54 37.56 1.13
CA GLY A 108 -13.48 37.77 0.14
C GLY A 108 -12.55 38.93 0.52
N GLY A 109 -11.26 38.77 0.27
CA GLY A 109 -10.27 39.84 0.48
C GLY A 109 -8.88 39.31 0.81
N ASP A 110 -8.64 38.92 2.07
CA ASP A 110 -7.27 38.79 2.61
C ASP A 110 -7.02 37.56 3.51
N ASN A 111 -7.95 36.60 3.60
CA ASN A 111 -7.87 35.46 4.53
C ASN A 111 -7.78 34.08 3.83
N LEU A 112 -7.16 34.01 2.65
CA LEU A 112 -6.90 32.72 2.00
C LEU A 112 -5.74 32.03 2.72
N GLU A 113 -6.02 30.88 3.34
CA GLU A 113 -4.98 30.04 3.94
C GLU A 113 -4.08 29.51 2.81
N ILE A 114 -2.76 29.54 3.00
CA ILE A 114 -1.82 28.94 2.07
C ILE A 114 -2.11 27.44 2.01
N THR A 115 -2.37 26.92 0.81
CA THR A 115 -2.65 25.52 0.57
C THR A 115 -1.43 24.78 0.04
N ALA A 116 -1.48 23.43 0.04
CA ALA A 116 -0.45 22.59 -0.57
C ALA A 116 -0.10 23.03 -2.01
N SER A 117 -1.12 23.39 -2.79
CA SER A 117 -0.96 23.80 -4.19
C SER A 117 -0.17 25.10 -4.31
N ASP A 118 -0.33 26.04 -3.37
CA ASP A 118 0.35 27.33 -3.38
C ASP A 118 1.86 27.19 -3.14
N ILE A 119 2.28 26.11 -2.50
CA ILE A 119 3.68 25.74 -2.28
C ILE A 119 4.19 24.67 -3.26
N GLY A 120 3.43 24.42 -4.34
CA GLY A 120 3.84 23.51 -5.42
C GLY A 120 3.75 22.02 -5.07
N LEU A 121 3.06 21.65 -3.99
CA LEU A 121 2.87 20.25 -3.58
C LEU A 121 1.48 19.75 -3.95
N ARG A 122 1.41 18.50 -4.45
CA ARG A 122 0.12 17.86 -4.68
C ARG A 122 -0.35 17.12 -3.42
N SER A 123 -1.68 17.10 -3.22
CA SER A 123 -2.31 16.44 -2.07
C SER A 123 -1.99 14.94 -1.97
N ASP A 124 -1.87 14.25 -3.10
CA ASP A 124 -1.49 12.83 -3.14
C ASP A 124 -0.02 12.60 -2.78
N GLU A 125 0.88 13.54 -3.08
CA GLU A 125 2.28 13.45 -2.63
C GLU A 125 2.40 13.57 -1.12
N ILE A 126 1.63 14.48 -0.52
CA ILE A 126 1.55 14.63 0.95
C ILE A 126 0.94 13.38 1.58
N HIS A 127 -0.12 12.83 0.99
CA HIS A 127 -0.72 11.60 1.47
C HIS A 127 0.27 10.42 1.39
N GLU A 128 0.96 10.24 0.28
CA GLU A 128 1.98 9.19 0.13
C GLU A 128 3.11 9.36 1.14
N ALA A 129 3.56 10.59 1.36
CA ALA A 129 4.57 10.93 2.35
C ALA A 129 4.16 10.54 3.77
N ARG A 130 2.93 10.89 4.16
CA ARG A 130 2.34 10.49 5.46
C ARG A 130 2.26 8.98 5.61
N VAL A 131 1.81 8.27 4.58
CA VAL A 131 1.71 6.80 4.62
C VAL A 131 3.08 6.14 4.82
N ILE A 132 4.14 6.64 4.19
CA ILE A 132 5.52 6.14 4.39
C ILE A 132 6.00 6.43 5.81
N ARG A 133 5.76 7.64 6.33
CA ARG A 133 6.09 7.97 7.72
C ARG A 133 5.38 7.08 8.70
N ASP A 134 4.07 6.92 8.55
CA ASP A 134 3.25 6.16 9.49
C ASP A 134 3.64 4.67 9.47
N ALA A 135 3.99 4.13 8.30
CA ALA A 135 4.55 2.79 8.18
C ALA A 135 5.87 2.62 8.94
N GLU A 136 6.80 3.57 8.79
CA GLU A 136 8.10 3.54 9.48
C GLU A 136 7.99 3.79 10.99
N ASN A 137 7.00 4.57 11.43
CA ASN A 137 6.69 4.74 12.84
C ASN A 137 6.08 3.47 13.44
N ALA A 138 5.25 2.76 12.67
CA ALA A 138 4.59 1.53 13.08
C ALA A 138 5.52 0.31 13.07
N ASP A 139 6.40 0.23 12.08
CA ASP A 139 7.36 -0.84 11.90
C ASP A 139 8.72 -0.28 11.43
N PRO A 140 9.60 0.11 12.37
CA PRO A 140 10.88 0.72 12.04
C PRO A 140 11.76 -0.13 11.13
N GLY A 141 12.25 0.47 10.06
CA GLY A 141 13.11 -0.16 9.05
C GLY A 141 12.35 -0.95 7.98
N ILE A 142 11.02 -0.86 7.92
CA ILE A 142 10.20 -1.59 6.93
C ILE A 142 10.61 -1.29 5.49
N VAL A 143 10.96 -0.04 5.16
CA VAL A 143 11.40 0.35 3.81
C VAL A 143 12.68 -0.39 3.45
N ARG A 144 13.70 -0.27 4.30
CA ARG A 144 15.00 -0.89 4.08
C ARG A 144 14.91 -2.41 3.98
N ARG A 145 14.21 -3.05 4.93
CA ARG A 145 14.01 -4.51 4.91
C ARG A 145 13.28 -4.97 3.64
N THR A 146 12.26 -4.24 3.21
CA THR A 146 11.51 -4.57 1.98
C THR A 146 12.41 -4.51 0.75
N LEU A 147 13.28 -3.51 0.66
CA LEU A 147 14.22 -3.34 -0.45
C LEU A 147 15.31 -4.43 -0.41
N ASP A 148 15.89 -4.71 0.76
CA ASP A 148 16.88 -5.78 0.96
C ASP A 148 16.31 -7.16 0.59
N GLU A 149 15.06 -7.43 0.98
CA GLU A 149 14.36 -8.67 0.58
C GLU A 149 14.21 -8.79 -0.94
N LYS A 150 13.90 -7.68 -1.63
CA LYS A 150 13.81 -7.67 -3.10
C LYS A 150 15.15 -7.96 -3.75
N LEU A 151 16.21 -7.28 -3.28
CA LEU A 151 17.56 -7.48 -3.76
C LEU A 151 18.05 -8.91 -3.54
N SER A 152 17.78 -9.51 -2.37
CA SER A 152 18.18 -10.89 -2.06
C SER A 152 17.50 -11.93 -2.95
N ARG A 153 16.29 -11.65 -3.44
CA ARG A 153 15.57 -12.48 -4.42
C ARG A 153 15.97 -12.20 -5.87
N GLY A 154 16.87 -11.23 -6.11
CA GLY A 154 17.22 -10.77 -7.45
C GLY A 154 16.06 -10.07 -8.18
N GLU A 155 14.99 -9.70 -7.46
CA GLU A 155 13.82 -9.04 -8.03
C GLU A 155 14.09 -7.53 -8.20
N GLU A 156 13.51 -6.92 -9.23
CA GLU A 156 13.60 -5.47 -9.43
C GLU A 156 12.87 -4.73 -8.27
N PRO A 157 13.55 -3.85 -7.54
CA PRO A 157 12.90 -3.00 -6.54
C PRO A 157 12.07 -1.92 -7.25
N THR A 158 10.75 -1.94 -7.03
CA THR A 158 9.81 -1.02 -7.69
C THR A 158 9.02 -0.19 -6.69
N ARG A 159 8.72 1.07 -7.06
CA ARG A 159 7.85 1.98 -6.29
C ARG A 159 6.52 1.31 -5.89
N THR A 160 5.89 0.57 -6.81
CA THR A 160 4.62 -0.12 -6.56
C THR A 160 4.75 -1.22 -5.50
N ALA A 161 5.79 -2.06 -5.58
CA ALA A 161 6.01 -3.11 -4.59
C ALA A 161 6.30 -2.52 -3.21
N LEU A 162 7.12 -1.47 -3.15
CA LEU A 162 7.41 -0.75 -1.91
C LEU A 162 6.12 -0.15 -1.33
N ARG A 163 5.33 0.55 -2.15
CA ARG A 163 4.07 1.17 -1.73
C ARG A 163 3.09 0.15 -1.15
N LYS A 164 2.95 -1.04 -1.76
CA LYS A 164 2.08 -2.10 -1.24
C LYS A 164 2.49 -2.53 0.18
N MET A 165 3.78 -2.78 0.39
CA MET A 165 4.33 -3.20 1.69
C MET A 165 4.20 -2.11 2.74
N VAL A 166 4.51 -0.87 2.37
CA VAL A 166 4.38 0.31 3.23
C VAL A 166 2.92 0.53 3.63
N VAL A 167 1.97 0.44 2.70
CA VAL A 167 0.54 0.58 3.00
C VAL A 167 0.08 -0.52 3.96
N ASP A 168 0.47 -1.78 3.72
CA ASP A 168 0.12 -2.88 4.63
C ASP A 168 0.70 -2.67 6.03
N ALA A 169 1.94 -2.19 6.15
CA ALA A 169 2.59 -1.89 7.42
C ALA A 169 1.94 -0.69 8.14
N ALA A 170 1.69 0.40 7.42
CA ALA A 170 0.93 1.54 7.93
C ALA A 170 -0.45 1.10 8.43
N MET A 171 -1.17 0.27 7.66
CA MET A 171 -2.49 -0.27 8.05
C MET A 171 -2.42 -1.17 9.29
N ARG A 172 -1.32 -1.92 9.49
CA ARG A 172 -1.10 -2.72 10.72
C ARG A 172 -0.84 -1.83 11.93
N GLY A 173 -0.09 -0.72 11.77
CA GLY A 173 0.08 0.30 12.81
C GLY A 173 -1.18 1.14 13.08
N LEU A 174 -1.99 1.35 12.05
CA LEU A 174 -3.27 2.06 12.10
C LEU A 174 -4.41 1.21 12.63
N ARG A 175 -4.22 -0.09 12.97
CA ARG A 175 -5.24 -0.85 13.71
C ARG A 175 -5.38 -0.19 15.09
N PRO A 176 -6.43 0.61 15.32
CA PRO A 176 -6.60 1.22 16.63
C PRO A 176 -6.87 0.09 17.62
N GLN A 177 -6.53 0.27 18.90
CA GLN A 177 -7.37 -0.34 19.93
C GLN A 177 -8.80 0.08 19.58
N ARG A 178 -9.65 -0.91 19.29
CA ARG A 178 -11.04 -0.71 18.88
C ARG A 178 -11.65 0.26 19.90
N LYS A 179 -11.92 1.50 19.49
CA LYS A 179 -12.58 2.49 20.36
C LYS A 179 -13.81 1.81 20.96
N PRO A 180 -14.11 1.99 22.26
CA PRO A 180 -15.30 1.39 22.85
C PRO A 180 -16.49 1.78 21.97
N SER A 181 -17.18 0.76 21.51
CA SER A 181 -18.29 0.92 20.59
C SER A 181 -19.29 1.90 21.20
N ARG A 182 -19.81 2.84 20.40
CA ARG A 182 -21.05 3.58 20.72
C ARG A 182 -22.27 2.64 20.66
N ARG A 183 -22.12 1.37 21.05
CA ARG A 183 -23.22 0.39 21.07
C ARG A 183 -24.09 0.73 22.25
N ASN A 184 -25.40 0.53 22.06
CA ASN A 184 -26.44 0.63 23.06
C ASN A 184 -25.90 0.13 24.44
N PRO A 185 -26.02 0.91 25.53
CA PRO A 185 -25.60 0.50 26.87
C PRO A 185 -26.22 -0.83 27.35
N LEU A 186 -27.31 -1.26 26.72
CA LEU A 186 -27.99 -2.53 26.96
C LEU A 186 -27.51 -3.67 26.05
N TYR A 187 -26.47 -3.45 25.23
CA TYR A 187 -25.94 -4.49 24.34
C TYR A 187 -25.14 -5.51 25.15
N VAL A 188 -25.70 -6.71 25.28
CA VAL A 188 -24.96 -7.88 25.73
C VAL A 188 -24.38 -8.58 24.50
N PRO A 189 -23.04 -8.74 24.40
CA PRO A 189 -22.46 -9.50 23.31
C PRO A 189 -22.95 -10.95 23.37
N PRO A 190 -23.24 -11.59 22.22
CA PRO A 190 -23.58 -13.01 22.21
C PRO A 190 -22.40 -13.81 22.76
N THR A 191 -22.69 -14.92 23.44
CA THR A 191 -21.64 -15.89 23.80
C THR A 191 -20.98 -16.43 22.53
N PRO A 192 -19.75 -16.98 22.61
CA PRO A 192 -19.09 -17.59 21.45
C PRO A 192 -19.98 -18.60 20.71
N GLU A 193 -20.75 -19.40 21.45
CA GLU A 193 -21.68 -20.40 20.93
C GLU A 193 -22.85 -19.74 20.22
N GLN A 194 -23.43 -18.71 20.82
CA GLN A 194 -24.52 -17.93 20.20
C GLN A 194 -24.06 -17.21 18.93
N ALA A 195 -22.84 -16.67 18.92
CA ALA A 195 -22.26 -16.03 17.75
C ALA A 195 -22.04 -17.05 16.62
N ALA A 196 -21.49 -18.23 16.95
CA ALA A 196 -21.33 -19.33 15.99
C ALA A 196 -22.68 -19.77 15.41
N TRP A 197 -23.71 -19.89 16.25
CA TRP A 197 -25.07 -20.22 15.80
C TRP A 197 -25.71 -19.12 14.93
N GLN A 198 -25.50 -17.85 15.28
CA GLN A 198 -25.96 -16.71 14.47
C GLN A 198 -25.30 -16.69 13.08
N HIS A 199 -24.01 -17.06 13.01
CA HIS A 199 -23.32 -17.21 11.73
C HIS A 199 -23.97 -18.31 10.88
N VAL A 200 -24.19 -19.50 11.45
CA VAL A 200 -24.88 -20.60 10.76
C VAL A 200 -26.24 -20.15 10.26
N THR A 201 -27.12 -19.70 11.16
CA THR A 201 -28.50 -19.31 10.80
C THR A 201 -28.54 -18.15 9.80
N GLY A 202 -27.64 -17.19 9.89
CA GLY A 202 -27.51 -16.09 8.93
C GLY A 202 -27.10 -16.57 7.53
N THR A 203 -26.12 -17.46 7.44
CA THR A 203 -25.67 -18.04 6.17
C THR A 203 -26.77 -18.85 5.49
N PHE A 204 -27.47 -19.72 6.24
CA PHE A 204 -28.57 -20.51 5.68
C PHE A 204 -29.74 -19.64 5.24
N ARG A 205 -30.09 -18.61 6.01
CA ARG A 205 -31.16 -17.68 5.63
C ARG A 205 -30.81 -16.93 4.34
N ALA A 206 -29.62 -16.35 4.27
CA ALA A 206 -29.17 -15.63 3.08
C ALA A 206 -29.13 -16.54 1.84
N PHE A 207 -28.64 -17.77 1.99
CA PHE A 207 -28.61 -18.74 0.89
C PHE A 207 -30.03 -19.14 0.47
N ALA A 208 -30.93 -19.43 1.41
CA ALA A 208 -32.31 -19.80 1.11
C ALA A 208 -33.10 -18.65 0.44
N GLU A 209 -32.90 -17.41 0.89
CA GLU A 209 -33.50 -16.22 0.28
C GLU A 209 -33.00 -16.00 -1.16
N TRP A 210 -31.72 -16.28 -1.42
CA TRP A 210 -31.13 -16.17 -2.75
C TRP A 210 -31.47 -17.36 -3.67
N ALA A 211 -31.56 -18.58 -3.14
CA ALA A 211 -31.71 -19.83 -3.89
C ALA A 211 -33.15 -20.07 -4.39
N THR A 212 -33.71 -19.08 -5.09
CA THR A 212 -34.97 -19.21 -5.82
C THR A 212 -34.80 -20.15 -7.03
N ASP A 213 -35.91 -20.72 -7.53
CA ASP A 213 -35.87 -21.64 -8.68
C ASP A 213 -35.18 -21.01 -9.91
N ASP A 214 -35.43 -19.72 -10.17
CA ASP A 214 -34.80 -18.98 -11.26
C ASP A 214 -33.28 -18.83 -11.06
N ASN A 215 -32.84 -18.47 -9.85
CA ASN A 215 -31.42 -18.31 -9.55
C ASN A 215 -30.68 -19.65 -9.57
N LEU A 216 -31.34 -20.74 -9.15
CA LEU A 216 -30.80 -22.09 -9.25
C LEU A 216 -30.70 -22.57 -10.70
N ALA A 217 -31.69 -22.24 -11.54
CA ALA A 217 -31.64 -22.54 -12.98
C ALA A 217 -30.49 -21.80 -13.68
N LEU A 218 -30.31 -20.50 -13.38
CA LEU A 218 -29.19 -19.71 -13.90
C LEU A 218 -27.84 -20.26 -13.41
N SER A 219 -27.73 -20.60 -12.13
CA SER A 219 -26.51 -21.17 -11.54
C SER A 219 -26.14 -22.51 -12.18
N ARG A 220 -27.14 -23.33 -12.53
CA ARG A 220 -26.94 -24.60 -13.23
C ARG A 220 -26.37 -24.39 -14.64
N GLU A 221 -26.82 -23.36 -15.35
CA GLU A 221 -26.29 -23.02 -16.67
C GLU A 221 -24.88 -22.46 -16.58
N GLY A 222 -24.64 -21.51 -15.66
CA GLY A 222 -23.30 -20.97 -15.42
C GLY A 222 -22.27 -22.04 -15.01
N MET A 223 -22.69 -23.05 -14.23
CA MET A 223 -21.83 -24.19 -13.89
C MET A 223 -21.44 -25.02 -15.14
N ARG A 224 -22.36 -25.18 -16.11
CA ARG A 224 -22.07 -25.90 -17.36
C ARG A 224 -21.08 -25.13 -18.23
N GLU A 225 -21.24 -23.82 -18.33
CA GLU A 225 -20.33 -22.94 -19.07
C GLU A 225 -18.93 -22.91 -18.43
N ALA A 226 -18.87 -22.83 -17.10
CA ALA A 226 -17.64 -22.79 -16.34
C ALA A 226 -16.87 -24.11 -16.31
N ARG A 227 -17.43 -25.21 -16.84
CA ARG A 227 -16.84 -26.57 -16.77
C ARG A 227 -15.48 -26.68 -17.45
N ALA A 228 -15.22 -25.86 -18.47
CA ALA A 228 -13.92 -25.76 -19.14
C ALA A 228 -12.98 -24.72 -18.50
N GLY A 229 -13.44 -24.03 -17.45
CA GLY A 229 -12.70 -22.97 -16.77
C GLY A 229 -11.59 -23.52 -15.85
N PRO A 230 -10.51 -22.75 -15.65
CA PRO A 230 -9.33 -23.21 -14.90
C PRO A 230 -9.59 -23.53 -13.41
N PHE A 231 -10.70 -23.04 -12.83
CA PHE A 231 -10.99 -23.17 -11.39
C PHE A 231 -12.21 -24.03 -11.04
N HIS A 232 -12.90 -24.60 -12.04
CA HIS A 232 -14.14 -25.36 -11.82
C HIS A 232 -14.00 -26.49 -10.79
N HIS A 233 -12.85 -27.16 -10.76
CA HIS A 233 -12.55 -28.22 -9.80
C HIS A 233 -12.49 -27.73 -8.34
N LEU A 234 -12.07 -26.48 -8.11
CA LEU A 234 -12.08 -25.87 -6.77
C LEU A 234 -13.50 -25.50 -6.34
N ASP A 235 -14.30 -24.97 -7.27
CA ASP A 235 -15.70 -24.63 -7.01
C ASP A 235 -16.52 -25.87 -6.65
N VAL A 236 -16.37 -26.95 -7.41
CA VAL A 236 -17.02 -28.24 -7.12
C VAL A 236 -16.60 -28.79 -5.75
N LYS A 237 -15.30 -28.72 -5.43
CA LYS A 237 -14.79 -29.16 -4.12
C LYS A 237 -15.35 -28.33 -2.97
N ALA A 238 -15.42 -27.01 -3.12
CA ALA A 238 -15.95 -26.11 -2.10
C ALA A 238 -17.45 -26.35 -1.87
N ILE A 239 -18.23 -26.55 -2.93
CA ILE A 239 -19.66 -26.87 -2.84
C ILE A 239 -19.88 -28.21 -2.14
N ALA A 240 -19.09 -29.24 -2.47
CA ALA A 240 -19.19 -30.55 -1.83
C ALA A 240 -18.91 -30.46 -0.32
N GLN A 241 -17.84 -29.78 0.08
CA GLN A 241 -17.49 -29.56 1.49
C GLN A 241 -18.56 -28.75 2.24
N GLY A 242 -19.14 -27.74 1.58
CA GLY A 242 -20.26 -26.96 2.12
C GLY A 242 -21.51 -27.81 2.32
N ALA A 243 -21.84 -28.67 1.34
CA ALA A 243 -22.99 -29.56 1.40
C ALA A 243 -22.88 -30.59 2.53
N GLU A 244 -21.69 -31.18 2.76
CA GLU A 244 -21.44 -32.06 3.91
C GLU A 244 -21.70 -31.35 5.24
N CYS A 245 -21.24 -30.10 5.38
CA CYS A 245 -21.53 -29.29 6.56
C CYS A 245 -23.03 -29.06 6.74
N PHE A 246 -23.76 -28.82 5.65
CA PHE A 246 -25.21 -28.59 5.70
C PHE A 246 -25.99 -29.82 6.12
N ILE A 247 -25.62 -31.00 5.60
CA ILE A 247 -26.22 -32.28 5.99
C ILE A 247 -26.00 -32.50 7.49
N LYS A 248 -24.76 -32.32 7.97
CA LYS A 248 -24.42 -32.48 9.39
C LYS A 248 -25.21 -31.54 10.31
N ILE A 249 -25.46 -30.31 9.88
CA ILE A 249 -26.27 -29.34 10.64
C ILE A 249 -27.74 -29.78 10.65
N LYS A 250 -28.26 -30.30 9.53
CA LYS A 250 -29.62 -30.83 9.46
C LYS A 250 -29.83 -31.99 10.44
N GLU A 251 -28.86 -32.89 10.55
CA GLU A 251 -28.89 -34.02 11.50
C GLU A 251 -29.05 -33.57 12.96
N TRP A 252 -28.64 -32.34 13.33
CA TRP A 252 -28.86 -31.82 14.70
C TRP A 252 -30.33 -31.59 15.04
N PHE A 253 -31.17 -31.35 14.04
CA PHE A 253 -32.60 -31.10 14.23
C PHE A 253 -33.44 -32.36 14.07
N ASP A 254 -32.91 -33.36 13.35
CA ASP A 254 -33.56 -34.65 13.12
C ASP A 254 -33.22 -35.69 14.21
N ALA A 255 -32.33 -35.35 15.17
CA ALA A 255 -31.93 -36.16 16.33
C ALA A 255 -32.74 -35.83 17.59
#